data_AF-A0A2Z3HAW1-F1
#
_entry.id   AF-A0A2Z3HAW1-F1
#
_cell.length_a   1.000
_cell.length_b   1.000
_cell.length_c   1.000
_cell.angle_alpha   90.00
_cell.angle_beta   90.00
_cell.angle_gamma   90.00
#
_symmetry.space_group_name_H-M   'P 1'
#
loop_
_entity.id
_entity.type
_entity.pdbx_description
1 polymer ?
#
loop_
_entity_poly.entity_id
_entity_poly.type
_entity_poly.pdbx_seq_one_letter_code
_entity_poly.pdbx_strand_id
1 'polypeptide(L)'
;MFGSVTFWLFWGTGHDAMATLDDNRDGVISGAELDTLALWHDANANGVCDAGEVKPLSEYGIVKLSVKFERDATHPDRIAYSKAGATFKDGSTRPTFDLVLHSAK
;
A
#
# COMPACT_ATOMS: atom_id res chain seq x y z
N MET A 1 -5.54 -5.01 0.28
CA MET A 1 -5.48 -3.98 -0.78
C MET A 1 -6.03 -2.68 -0.20
N PHE A 2 -5.19 -1.68 0.04
CA PHE A 2 -5.66 -0.34 0.39
C PHE A 2 -5.78 0.45 -0.92
N GLY A 3 -6.99 0.92 -1.22
CA GLY A 3 -7.29 1.70 -2.41
C GLY A 3 -8.13 2.92 -2.02
N SER A 4 -8.57 3.69 -3.03
CA SER A 4 -9.45 4.85 -2.86
C SER A 4 -10.84 4.54 -2.27
N VAL A 5 -11.15 3.27 -2.01
CA VAL A 5 -12.39 2.83 -1.38
C VAL A 5 -12.08 1.76 -0.33
N THR A 6 -12.52 1.97 0.91
CA THR A 6 -12.52 0.95 1.98
C THR A 6 -13.70 1.23 2.90
N PHE A 7 -14.72 0.35 2.95
CA PHE A 7 -15.96 0.50 3.74
C PHE A 7 -16.77 1.81 3.53
N TRP A 8 -17.39 2.00 2.35
CA TRP A 8 -18.32 3.13 2.06
C TRP A 8 -17.73 4.54 2.22
N LEU A 9 -16.42 4.59 2.17
CA LEU A 9 -15.61 5.72 2.50
C LEU A 9 -14.77 5.96 1.22
N PHE A 10 -14.94 7.13 0.59
CA PHE A 10 -14.24 7.55 -0.65
C PHE A 10 -13.03 8.46 -0.35
N TRP A 11 -11.83 7.96 -0.61
CA TRP A 11 -10.57 8.62 -0.33
C TRP A 11 -10.01 9.11 -1.66
N GLY A 12 -9.37 10.28 -1.67
CA GLY A 12 -8.82 10.86 -2.91
C GLY A 12 -7.72 10.02 -3.56
N THR A 13 -7.05 9.18 -2.75
CA THR A 13 -6.02 8.20 -3.11
C THR A 13 -5.93 7.11 -2.03
N GLY A 14 -5.36 5.94 -2.34
CA GLY A 14 -5.07 4.87 -1.36
C GLY A 14 -4.04 5.26 -0.30
N HIS A 15 -3.20 6.27 -0.55
CA HIS A 15 -2.26 6.80 0.44
C HIS A 15 -2.97 7.65 1.50
N ASP A 16 -4.06 8.35 1.14
CA ASP A 16 -4.91 9.04 2.12
C ASP A 16 -5.53 8.02 3.10
N ALA A 17 -5.86 6.81 2.61
CA ALA A 17 -6.42 5.75 3.45
C ALA A 17 -5.34 5.19 4.37
N MET A 18 -4.13 5.01 3.83
CA MET A 18 -2.96 4.61 4.61
C MET A 18 -2.63 5.64 5.72
N ALA A 19 -2.80 6.94 5.46
CA ALA A 19 -2.60 8.00 6.44
C ALA A 19 -3.56 7.92 7.64
N THR A 20 -4.68 7.19 7.55
CA THR A 20 -5.59 6.98 8.70
C THR A 20 -5.07 5.93 9.69
N LEU A 21 -4.06 5.15 9.29
CA LEU A 21 -3.41 4.13 10.12
C LEU A 21 -2.10 4.63 10.75
N ASP A 22 -1.66 5.82 10.38
CA ASP A 22 -0.55 6.53 11.02
C ASP A 22 -1.06 7.25 12.27
N ASP A 23 -1.14 6.50 13.36
CA ASP A 23 -1.72 6.95 14.64
C ASP A 23 -0.94 8.14 15.22
N ASN A 24 0.39 8.13 15.05
CA ASN A 24 1.27 9.15 15.59
C ASN A 24 1.48 10.35 14.65
N ARG A 25 1.04 10.25 13.38
CA ARG A 25 1.08 11.28 12.33
C ARG A 25 2.49 11.74 11.96
N ASP A 26 3.50 10.88 12.04
CA ASP A 26 4.88 11.18 11.63
C ASP A 26 5.09 11.05 10.11
N GLY A 27 4.06 10.58 9.39
CA GLY A 27 4.09 10.37 7.94
C GLY A 27 4.63 9.01 7.53
N VAL A 28 4.81 8.08 8.47
CA VAL A 28 5.17 6.67 8.21
C VAL A 28 4.39 5.73 9.14
N ILE A 29 3.89 4.62 8.60
CA ILE A 29 3.39 3.52 9.42
C ILE A 29 4.57 2.67 9.84
N SER A 30 4.79 2.51 11.14
CA SER A 30 5.91 1.72 11.66
C SER A 30 5.63 1.06 13.01
N GLY A 31 6.47 0.08 13.37
CA GLY A 31 6.35 -0.61 14.65
C GLY A 31 4.98 -1.28 14.81
N ALA A 32 4.28 -0.99 15.91
CA ALA A 32 2.98 -1.58 16.23
C ALA A 32 1.88 -1.23 15.21
N GLU A 33 2.01 -0.12 14.48
CA GLU A 33 1.05 0.30 13.45
C GLU A 33 1.06 -0.67 12.25
N LEU A 34 2.13 -1.45 12.07
CA LEU A 34 2.23 -2.48 11.02
C LEU A 34 1.56 -3.80 11.41
N ASP A 35 1.24 -4.03 12.69
CA ASP A 35 0.79 -5.34 13.18
C ASP A 35 -0.57 -5.75 12.61
N THR A 36 -1.40 -4.77 12.25
CA THR A 36 -2.71 -4.99 11.62
C THR A 36 -2.65 -5.08 10.09
N LEU A 37 -1.46 -4.92 9.49
CA LEU A 37 -1.28 -4.90 8.05
C LEU A 37 -0.72 -6.23 7.53
N ALA A 38 -1.25 -6.63 6.38
CA ALA A 38 -0.82 -7.82 5.66
C ALA A 38 -0.68 -7.52 4.17
N LEU A 39 0.27 -8.21 3.54
CA LEU A 39 0.45 -8.23 2.10
C LEU A 39 -0.31 -9.40 1.52
N TRP A 40 -1.10 -9.14 0.48
CA TRP A 40 -1.70 -10.18 -0.34
C TRP A 40 -0.85 -10.36 -1.59
N HIS A 41 -0.46 -11.60 -1.86
CA HIS A 41 0.18 -12.03 -3.09
C HIS A 41 -0.63 -13.19 -3.67
N ASP A 42 -1.42 -12.88 -4.69
CA ASP A 42 -2.10 -13.88 -5.50
C ASP A 42 -1.06 -14.72 -6.27
N ALA A 43 -0.85 -15.95 -5.80
CA ALA A 43 0.20 -16.82 -6.33
C ALA A 43 -0.26 -17.58 -7.58
N ASN A 44 -1.56 -17.71 -7.79
CA ASN A 44 -2.16 -18.49 -8.87
C ASN A 44 -2.82 -17.60 -9.96
N ALA A 45 -2.80 -16.28 -9.76
CA ALA A 45 -3.37 -15.24 -10.63
C ALA A 45 -4.89 -15.39 -10.85
N ASN A 46 -5.63 -15.94 -9.89
CA ASN A 46 -7.08 -16.15 -9.99
C ASN A 46 -7.91 -14.95 -9.51
N GLY A 47 -7.27 -13.94 -8.90
CA GLY A 47 -7.93 -12.75 -8.34
C GLY A 47 -8.76 -13.00 -7.09
N VAL A 48 -8.64 -14.19 -6.48
CA VAL A 48 -9.32 -14.61 -5.25
C VAL A 48 -8.29 -14.66 -4.14
N CYS A 49 -8.66 -14.15 -2.96
CA CYS A 49 -7.80 -14.22 -1.79
C CYS A 49 -7.86 -15.65 -1.20
N ASP A 50 -6.93 -16.51 -1.61
CA ASP A 50 -6.84 -17.88 -1.11
C ASP A 50 -6.11 -17.95 0.25
N ALA A 51 -6.32 -19.06 0.97
CA ALA A 51 -5.68 -19.29 2.26
C ALA A 51 -4.14 -19.39 2.08
N GLY A 52 -3.41 -18.55 2.81
CA GLY A 52 -1.93 -18.50 2.77
C GLY A 52 -1.35 -17.48 1.78
N GLU A 53 -2.18 -16.80 1.00
CA GLU A 53 -1.76 -15.70 0.11
C GLU A 53 -1.64 -14.37 0.83
N VAL A 54 -2.28 -14.26 2.00
CA VAL A 54 -2.22 -13.08 2.87
C VAL A 54 -1.25 -13.38 4.00
N LYS A 55 -0.22 -12.56 4.09
CA LYS A 55 0.90 -12.74 5.01
C LYS A 55 1.27 -11.42 5.69
N PRO A 56 1.68 -11.45 6.95
CA PRO A 56 2.04 -10.22 7.67
C PRO A 56 3.25 -9.54 7.01
N LEU A 57 3.32 -8.22 7.09
CA LEU A 57 4.42 -7.43 6.50
C LEU A 57 5.81 -7.83 7.05
N SER A 58 5.84 -8.30 8.30
CA SER A 58 7.04 -8.80 8.96
C SER A 58 7.66 -10.01 8.25
N GLU A 59 6.85 -10.86 7.59
CA GLU A 59 7.35 -12.01 6.81
C GLU A 59 8.15 -11.56 5.58
N TYR A 60 7.81 -10.40 5.03
CA TYR A 60 8.52 -9.78 3.89
C TYR A 60 9.64 -8.83 4.34
N GLY A 61 9.87 -8.70 5.65
CA GLY A 61 10.89 -7.81 6.21
C GLY A 61 10.58 -6.33 6.03
N ILE A 62 9.32 -5.94 5.79
CA ILE A 62 8.91 -4.55 5.71
C ILE A 62 8.81 -3.97 7.12
N VAL A 63 9.48 -2.86 7.36
CA VAL A 63 9.58 -2.22 8.69
C VAL A 63 9.00 -0.82 8.72
N LYS A 64 8.77 -0.18 7.57
CA LYS A 64 8.07 1.11 7.45
C LYS A 64 7.32 1.22 6.14
N LEU A 65 6.19 1.92 6.14
CA LEU A 65 5.47 2.34 4.95
C LEU A 65 5.26 3.85 4.97
N SER A 66 5.64 4.56 3.91
CA SER A 66 5.44 6.01 3.81
C SER A 66 4.03 6.34 3.33
N VAL A 67 3.31 7.16 4.09
CA VAL A 67 1.98 7.67 3.68
C VAL A 67 2.07 8.92 2.80
N LYS A 68 3.29 9.44 2.59
CA LYS A 68 3.53 10.58 1.70
C LYS A 68 3.57 10.10 0.26
N PHE A 69 2.86 10.81 -0.61
CA PHE A 69 2.81 10.51 -2.03
C PHE A 69 2.95 11.76 -2.89
N GLU A 70 3.37 11.55 -4.12
CA GLU A 70 3.33 12.50 -5.22
C GLU A 70 2.35 11.97 -6.28
N ARG A 71 1.86 12.83 -7.16
CA ARG A 71 1.08 12.41 -8.33
C ARG A 71 1.93 12.53 -9.58
N ASP A 72 1.93 11.48 -10.39
CA ASP A 72 2.56 11.54 -11.70
C ASP A 72 1.62 12.26 -12.69
N ALA A 73 1.93 13.50 -13.02
CA ALA A 73 1.14 14.30 -13.96
C ALA A 73 1.24 13.81 -15.42
N THR A 74 2.23 12.97 -15.74
CA THR A 74 2.45 12.43 -17.08
C THR A 74 1.72 11.11 -17.33
N HIS A 75 1.31 10.42 -16.26
CA HIS A 75 0.51 9.20 -16.36
C HIS A 75 -0.94 9.57 -16.73
N PRO A 76 -1.58 8.87 -17.69
CA PRO A 76 -2.96 9.16 -18.12
C PRO A 76 -3.95 9.20 -16.95
N ASP A 77 -3.79 8.30 -15.99
CA ASP A 77 -4.64 8.20 -14.79
C ASP A 77 -4.18 9.05 -13.60
N ARG A 78 -3.10 9.83 -13.75
CA ARG A 78 -2.49 10.67 -12.70
C ARG A 78 -2.29 9.94 -11.37
N ILE A 79 -1.75 8.73 -11.43
CA ILE A 79 -1.60 7.84 -10.29
C ILE A 79 -0.80 8.48 -9.15
N ALA A 80 -1.20 8.18 -7.92
CA ALA A 80 -0.44 8.54 -6.73
C ALA A 80 0.64 7.50 -6.47
N TYR A 81 1.85 7.93 -6.13
CA TYR A 81 2.94 7.03 -5.80
C TYR A 81 3.85 7.64 -4.72
N SER A 82 4.47 6.78 -3.92
CA SER A 82 5.48 7.17 -2.96
C SER A 82 6.84 6.63 -3.39
N LYS A 83 7.83 7.51 -3.59
CA LYS A 83 9.23 7.09 -3.85
C LYS A 83 9.84 6.38 -2.65
N ALA A 84 9.53 6.87 -1.45
CA ALA A 84 9.99 6.28 -0.20
C ALA A 84 9.28 4.96 0.10
N GLY A 85 7.97 4.89 -0.20
CA GLY A 85 7.16 3.68 -0.23
C GLY A 85 7.40 2.74 0.96
N ALA A 86 7.84 1.52 0.69
CA ALA A 86 8.16 0.52 1.70
C ALA A 86 9.66 0.52 2.03
N THR A 87 10.00 0.64 3.30
CA THR A 87 11.36 0.41 3.82
C THR A 87 11.47 -1.00 4.38
N PHE A 88 12.52 -1.71 3.99
CA PHE A 88 12.83 -3.06 4.43
C PHE A 88 13.84 -3.05 5.57
N LYS A 89 13.92 -4.16 6.32
CA LYS A 89 14.83 -4.34 7.45
C LYS A 89 16.31 -4.22 7.05
N ASP A 90 16.64 -4.49 5.80
CA ASP A 90 17.99 -4.30 5.23
C ASP A 90 18.32 -2.83 4.91
N GLY A 91 17.39 -1.91 5.14
CA GLY A 91 17.51 -0.49 4.86
C GLY A 91 17.17 -0.11 3.42
N SER A 92 16.88 -1.08 2.54
CA SER A 92 16.43 -0.79 1.19
C SER A 92 15.02 -0.21 1.18
N THR A 93 14.72 0.61 0.18
CA THR A 93 13.41 1.20 -0.03
C THR A 93 12.87 0.80 -1.40
N ARG A 94 11.58 0.50 -1.48
CA ARG A 94 10.87 0.31 -2.75
C ARG A 94 9.69 1.26 -2.86
N PRO A 95 9.46 1.86 -4.04
CA PRO A 95 8.32 2.73 -4.23
C PRO A 95 7.00 1.95 -4.12
N THR A 96 5.96 2.61 -3.61
CA THR A 96 4.59 2.11 -3.59
C THR A 96 3.72 2.93 -4.53
N PHE A 97 2.71 2.28 -5.11
CA PHE A 97 1.85 2.88 -6.13
C PHE A 97 0.39 2.65 -5.79
N ASP A 98 -0.43 3.64 -6.08
CA ASP A 98 -1.88 3.54 -6.14
C ASP A 98 -2.27 3.23 -7.59
N LEU A 99 -2.71 2.00 -7.83
CA LEU A 99 -2.90 1.47 -9.17
C LEU A 99 -4.38 1.53 -9.58
N VAL A 100 -4.62 2.02 -10.80
CA VAL A 100 -5.93 1.94 -11.47
C VAL A 100 -5.87 0.80 -12.48
N LEU A 101 -6.64 -0.27 -12.24
CA LEU A 101 -6.74 -1.40 -13.15
C LEU A 101 -7.93 -1.20 -14.09
N HIS A 102 -7.66 -1.30 -15.39
CA HIS A 102 -8.70 -1.33 -16.43
C HIS A 102 -8.97 -2.78 -16.83
N SER A 103 -10.24 -3.10 -17.10
CA SER A 103 -10.56 -4.39 -17.72
C SER A 103 -9.83 -4.51 -19.05
N ALA A 104 -9.23 -5.66 -19.31
CA ALA A 104 -8.79 -6.01 -20.65
C ALA A 104 -10.02 -5.97 -21.58
N LYS A 105 -9.84 -5.36 -22.76
CA LYS A 105 -10.85 -5.37 -23.83
C LYS A 105 -10.88 -6.71 -24.54
#